data_AF-B8BR88-F1
#
_entry.id   AF-B8BR88-F1
#
_cell.length_a   1.000
_cell.length_b   1.000
_cell.length_c   1.000
_cell.angle_alpha   90.00
_cell.angle_beta   90.00
_cell.angle_gamma   90.00
#
_symmetry.space_group_name_H-M   'P 1'
#
loop_
_entity.id
_entity.type
_entity.pdbx_description
1 polymer ?
#
loop_
_entity_poly.entity_id
_entity_poly.type
_entity_poly.pdbx_seq_one_letter_code
_entity_poly.pdbx_strand_id
1 'polypeptide(L)'
;MDDEDETSNKRKADSTPPDGYVCRLCSTPGHWIQVCPTKKTGAKKQKKSDHVPVPGKDPSQEDIERARELQKIPPPKCFCGLPSRLNRVKRSKEGGDSSRAIGKYFFFCSKKRDDETQCRFARPVEMEINKQKARAGNAKAVAKNKLKEMKEEKKAAEPEKNKQICKFFAKTGSCKKGKKCEFSHDVGVATKPAVEDKSKKDHKPKVEEMDASEDIEKSSTSSSEEQKPNNDDGGSSSDSE
;
A
#
# COMPACT_ATOMS: atom_id res chain seq x y z
N MET A 1 17.98 -49.48 6.37
CA MET A 1 17.10 -49.35 5.20
C MET A 1 16.33 -48.04 5.32
N ASP A 2 16.75 -46.88 4.78
CA ASP A 2 18.00 -46.48 4.10
C ASP A 2 18.16 -44.95 4.20
N ASP A 3 19.23 -44.45 4.83
CA ASP A 3 19.53 -43.01 5.02
C ASP A 3 20.82 -42.62 4.25
N GLU A 4 20.88 -42.95 2.96
CA GLU A 4 22.15 -42.95 2.19
C GLU A 4 22.42 -41.71 1.29
N ASP A 5 21.50 -40.75 1.16
CA ASP A 5 21.67 -39.67 0.17
C ASP A 5 22.62 -38.53 0.62
N GLU A 6 22.47 -38.00 1.84
CA GLU A 6 23.12 -36.73 2.22
C GLU A 6 24.65 -36.84 2.42
N THR A 7 25.18 -38.04 2.74
CA THR A 7 26.63 -38.23 2.91
C THR A 7 27.40 -38.35 1.60
N SER A 8 26.71 -38.63 0.49
CA SER A 8 27.32 -38.97 -0.82
C SER A 8 28.14 -37.82 -1.42
N ASN A 9 27.79 -36.57 -1.12
CA ASN A 9 28.50 -35.39 -1.63
C ASN A 9 29.78 -35.07 -0.84
N LYS A 10 29.89 -35.56 0.41
CA LYS A 10 31.08 -35.34 1.26
C LYS A 10 32.17 -36.38 1.00
N ARG A 11 31.80 -37.67 0.83
CA ARG A 11 32.73 -38.77 0.47
C ARG A 11 33.50 -38.51 -0.85
N LYS A 12 32.97 -37.64 -1.73
CA LYS A 12 33.60 -37.24 -3.01
C LYS A 12 34.65 -36.13 -2.87
N ALA A 13 34.79 -35.50 -1.70
CA ALA A 13 35.85 -34.52 -1.46
C ALA A 13 37.17 -35.18 -1.04
N ASP A 14 37.10 -36.29 -0.29
CA ASP A 14 38.25 -36.96 0.33
C ASP A 14 38.89 -38.08 -0.53
N SER A 15 38.30 -38.40 -1.68
CA SER A 15 38.85 -39.36 -2.64
C SER A 15 39.68 -38.64 -3.72
N THR A 16 40.82 -39.21 -4.12
CA THR A 16 41.56 -38.72 -5.30
C THR A 16 40.67 -38.87 -6.54
N PRO A 17 40.56 -37.86 -7.42
CA PRO A 17 39.72 -37.98 -8.62
C PRO A 17 40.32 -39.02 -9.59
N PRO A 18 39.51 -39.57 -10.52
CA PRO A 18 39.97 -40.54 -11.51
C PRO A 18 41.17 -40.04 -12.34
N ASP A 19 41.99 -40.98 -12.81
CA ASP A 19 43.13 -40.65 -13.65
C ASP A 19 42.68 -39.92 -14.93
N GLY A 20 43.48 -38.93 -15.36
CA GLY A 20 43.11 -37.97 -16.39
C GLY A 20 42.18 -36.83 -15.96
N TYR A 21 41.65 -36.80 -14.73
CA TYR A 21 40.84 -35.66 -14.25
C TYR A 21 41.70 -34.41 -14.00
N VAL A 22 41.39 -33.33 -14.70
CA VAL A 22 42.04 -32.01 -14.56
C VAL A 22 41.09 -31.03 -13.89
N CYS A 23 41.56 -30.36 -12.82
CA CYS A 23 40.75 -29.40 -12.08
C CYS A 23 40.47 -28.13 -12.90
N ARG A 24 39.20 -27.84 -13.19
CA ARG A 24 38.77 -26.68 -14.03
C ARG A 24 39.01 -25.30 -13.40
N LEU A 25 39.52 -25.21 -12.16
CA LEU A 25 39.89 -23.94 -11.51
C LEU A 25 41.34 -23.52 -11.75
N CYS A 26 42.26 -24.49 -11.83
CA CYS A 26 43.71 -24.26 -11.90
C CYS A 26 44.41 -25.04 -13.01
N SER A 27 43.68 -25.87 -13.75
CA SER A 27 44.16 -26.74 -14.83
C SER A 27 45.25 -27.74 -14.43
N THR A 28 45.35 -28.09 -13.14
CA THR A 28 46.24 -29.15 -12.66
C THR A 28 45.44 -30.42 -12.29
N PRO A 29 45.96 -31.62 -12.57
CA PRO A 29 45.30 -32.89 -12.22
C PRO A 29 45.41 -33.23 -10.73
N GLY A 30 44.81 -34.37 -10.34
CA GLY A 30 45.05 -35.02 -9.04
C GLY A 30 44.23 -34.51 -7.85
N HIS A 31 43.29 -33.58 -8.04
CA HIS A 31 42.40 -33.12 -6.96
C HIS A 31 41.05 -32.62 -7.50
N TRP A 32 39.99 -32.73 -6.70
CA TRP A 32 38.67 -32.21 -7.07
C TRP A 32 38.59 -30.68 -7.01
N ILE A 33 37.79 -30.08 -7.90
CA ILE A 33 37.44 -28.65 -7.91
C ILE A 33 36.99 -28.13 -6.54
N GLN A 34 36.39 -28.97 -5.68
CA GLN A 34 35.96 -28.57 -4.35
C GLN A 34 37.13 -28.33 -3.37
N VAL A 35 38.23 -29.06 -3.50
CA VAL A 35 39.42 -29.04 -2.61
C VAL A 35 40.63 -28.39 -3.30
N CYS A 36 40.38 -27.61 -4.36
CA CYS A 36 41.44 -26.97 -5.13
C CYS A 36 42.28 -25.99 -4.29
N PRO A 37 43.61 -26.14 -4.23
CA PRO A 37 44.46 -25.33 -3.34
C PRO A 37 44.51 -23.84 -3.73
N THR A 38 44.17 -23.50 -4.99
CA THR A 38 44.09 -22.10 -5.44
C THR A 38 42.70 -21.47 -5.23
N LYS A 39 41.73 -22.24 -4.71
CA LYS A 39 40.35 -21.80 -4.47
C LYS A 39 40.30 -20.81 -3.30
N LYS A 40 40.40 -19.52 -3.65
CA LYS A 40 40.15 -18.41 -2.71
C LYS A 40 38.82 -18.65 -1.97
N THR A 41 38.88 -18.68 -0.64
CA THR A 41 37.71 -18.94 0.22
C THR A 41 36.61 -17.94 -0.10
N GLY A 42 35.51 -18.47 -0.66
CA GLY A 42 34.63 -17.66 -1.51
C GLY A 42 33.79 -16.66 -0.72
N ALA A 43 34.13 -15.38 -0.79
CA ALA A 43 33.11 -14.34 -0.73
C ALA A 43 32.04 -14.71 -1.77
N LYS A 44 30.80 -14.96 -1.33
CA LYS A 44 29.72 -15.42 -2.21
C LYS A 44 29.58 -14.42 -3.36
N LYS A 45 30.06 -14.77 -4.56
CA LYS A 45 29.81 -13.97 -5.77
C LYS A 45 28.30 -13.86 -5.92
N GLN A 46 27.74 -12.71 -5.56
CA GLN A 46 26.40 -12.35 -5.95
C GLN A 46 26.39 -12.43 -7.47
N LYS A 47 25.69 -13.43 -8.02
CA LYS A 47 25.39 -13.46 -9.44
C LYS A 47 24.53 -12.23 -9.69
N LYS A 48 25.14 -11.15 -10.17
CA LYS A 48 24.42 -10.15 -10.95
C LYS A 48 23.88 -10.93 -12.13
N SER A 49 22.59 -11.26 -12.08
CA SER A 49 21.92 -11.91 -13.17
C SER A 49 21.68 -10.86 -14.23
N ASP A 50 22.46 -10.89 -15.30
CA ASP A 50 22.21 -10.15 -16.54
C ASP A 50 20.99 -10.77 -17.26
N HIS A 51 19.88 -10.88 -16.52
CA HIS A 51 18.64 -11.48 -16.94
C HIS A 51 17.79 -10.40 -17.61
N VAL A 52 17.83 -10.36 -18.93
CA VAL A 52 16.94 -9.52 -19.73
C VAL A 52 15.49 -9.96 -19.47
N PRO A 53 14.58 -9.08 -19.03
CA PRO A 53 13.19 -9.45 -18.78
C PRO A 53 12.50 -9.98 -20.05
N VAL A 54 11.86 -11.14 -19.94
CA VAL A 54 11.16 -11.80 -21.05
C VAL A 54 9.64 -11.62 -20.89
N PRO A 55 8.96 -10.94 -21.83
CA PRO A 55 7.51 -10.75 -21.79
C PRO A 55 6.74 -12.07 -21.59
N GLY A 56 5.76 -12.05 -20.68
CA GLY A 56 4.90 -13.21 -20.39
C GLY A 56 5.53 -14.31 -19.52
N LYS A 57 6.87 -14.36 -19.39
CA LYS A 57 7.56 -15.25 -18.45
C LYS A 57 7.80 -14.57 -17.11
N ASP A 58 8.31 -13.34 -17.18
CA ASP A 58 8.59 -12.50 -16.02
C ASP A 58 7.40 -11.59 -15.66
N PRO A 59 7.26 -11.20 -14.39
CA PRO A 59 6.28 -10.18 -14.00
C PRO A 59 6.62 -8.82 -14.65
N SER A 60 5.58 -8.09 -15.08
CA SER A 60 5.69 -6.69 -15.50
C SER A 60 6.39 -5.86 -14.41
N GLN A 61 7.10 -4.80 -14.81
CA GLN A 61 7.68 -3.86 -13.85
C GLN A 61 6.62 -3.26 -12.92
N GLU A 62 5.40 -3.04 -13.41
CA GLU A 62 4.25 -2.59 -12.61
C GLU A 62 3.81 -3.64 -11.56
N ASP A 63 3.87 -4.94 -11.91
CA ASP A 63 3.59 -6.05 -11.00
C ASP A 63 4.69 -6.17 -9.92
N ILE A 64 5.95 -5.88 -10.28
CA ILE A 64 7.09 -5.84 -9.35
C ILE A 64 6.94 -4.66 -8.37
N GLU A 65 6.60 -3.47 -8.87
CA GLU A 65 6.37 -2.28 -8.06
C GLU A 65 5.16 -2.44 -7.14
N ARG A 66 4.04 -2.97 -7.64
CA ARG A 66 2.88 -3.34 -6.82
C ARG A 66 3.26 -4.34 -5.73
N ALA A 67 4.04 -5.38 -6.05
CA ALA A 67 4.51 -6.33 -5.06
C ALA A 67 5.39 -5.67 -3.97
N ARG A 68 6.29 -4.76 -4.34
CA ARG A 68 7.13 -4.00 -3.40
C ARG A 68 6.30 -3.09 -2.50
N GLU A 69 5.26 -2.45 -3.02
CA GLU A 69 4.35 -1.62 -2.21
C GLU A 69 3.61 -2.46 -1.17
N LEU A 70 3.07 -3.61 -1.60
CA LEU A 70 2.38 -4.53 -0.69
C LEU A 70 3.31 -5.15 0.36
N GLN A 71 4.62 -5.29 0.08
CA GLN A 71 5.62 -5.74 1.06
C GLN A 71 5.88 -4.74 2.19
N LYS A 72 5.52 -3.45 2.03
CA LYS A 72 5.61 -2.44 3.11
C LYS A 72 4.53 -2.64 4.20
N ILE A 73 3.48 -3.40 3.89
CA ILE A 73 2.39 -3.70 4.82
C ILE A 73 2.92 -4.68 5.89
N PRO A 74 2.91 -4.34 7.19
CA PRO A 74 3.37 -5.25 8.24
C PRO A 74 2.55 -6.55 8.20
N PRO A 75 3.20 -7.72 8.06
CA PRO A 75 2.50 -8.98 7.86
C PRO A 75 1.73 -9.39 9.13
N PRO A 76 0.45 -9.76 9.02
CA PRO A 76 -0.29 -10.28 10.16
C PRO A 76 0.34 -11.58 10.68
N LYS A 77 0.22 -11.84 11.97
CA LYS A 77 0.60 -13.14 12.55
C LYS A 77 -0.38 -14.22 12.08
N CYS A 78 0.15 -15.37 11.68
CA CYS A 78 -0.65 -16.57 11.43
C CYS A 78 -0.99 -17.29 12.75
N PHE A 79 -1.79 -18.36 12.70
CA PHE A 79 -2.17 -19.13 13.90
C PHE A 79 -0.96 -19.75 14.64
N CYS A 80 0.16 -19.97 13.95
CA CYS A 80 1.42 -20.40 14.58
C CYS A 80 2.18 -19.27 15.32
N GLY A 81 1.62 -18.07 15.46
CA GLY A 81 2.26 -16.90 16.08
C GLY A 81 3.34 -16.20 15.23
N LEU A 82 3.88 -16.89 14.21
CA LEU A 82 4.87 -16.36 13.27
C LEU A 82 4.26 -15.30 12.32
N PRO A 83 5.05 -14.31 11.86
CA PRO A 83 4.62 -13.40 10.79
C PRO A 83 4.32 -14.19 9.52
N SER A 84 3.29 -13.78 8.77
CA SER A 84 2.91 -14.38 7.50
C SER A 84 3.78 -13.93 6.32
N ARG A 85 3.73 -14.67 5.21
CA ARG A 85 4.43 -14.40 3.95
C ARG A 85 3.46 -13.94 2.87
N LEU A 86 3.77 -12.82 2.23
CA LEU A 86 3.01 -12.26 1.12
C LEU A 86 3.35 -13.00 -0.19
N ASN A 87 2.37 -13.68 -0.80
CA ASN A 87 2.52 -14.33 -2.11
C ASN A 87 1.34 -14.00 -3.04
N ARG A 88 1.61 -13.95 -4.35
CA ARG A 88 0.59 -13.87 -5.41
C ARG A 88 0.04 -15.27 -5.71
N VAL A 89 -1.28 -15.42 -5.76
CA VAL A 89 -1.93 -16.69 -6.12
C VAL A 89 -1.80 -16.92 -7.62
N LYS A 90 -1.12 -18.00 -8.01
CA LYS A 90 -0.88 -18.37 -9.42
C LYS A 90 -1.89 -19.39 -9.98
N ARG A 91 -2.50 -20.21 -9.13
CA ARG A 91 -3.44 -21.28 -9.48
C ARG A 91 -4.40 -21.51 -8.30
N SER A 92 -5.64 -21.92 -8.57
CA SER A 92 -6.56 -22.46 -7.56
C SER A 92 -6.48 -24.00 -7.53
N LYS A 93 -7.10 -24.64 -6.52
CA LYS A 93 -7.19 -26.11 -6.46
C LYS A 93 -8.54 -26.61 -7.01
N GLU A 94 -9.66 -26.05 -6.54
CA GLU A 94 -11.01 -26.45 -6.98
C GLU A 94 -11.59 -25.69 -8.19
N GLY A 95 -11.09 -24.50 -8.55
CA GLY A 95 -11.86 -23.55 -9.39
C GLY A 95 -11.19 -23.07 -10.68
N GLY A 96 -10.27 -23.85 -11.25
CA GLY A 96 -9.57 -23.53 -12.51
C GLY A 96 -8.88 -22.15 -12.53
N ASP A 97 -8.60 -21.63 -13.73
CA ASP A 97 -8.03 -20.29 -13.94
C ASP A 97 -9.03 -19.14 -13.71
N SER A 98 -10.34 -19.43 -13.63
CA SER A 98 -11.42 -18.45 -13.44
C SER A 98 -11.68 -18.06 -11.97
N SER A 99 -10.91 -18.60 -11.02
CA SER A 99 -11.08 -18.31 -9.59
C SER A 99 -10.77 -16.87 -9.21
N ARG A 100 -11.72 -16.17 -8.54
CA ARG A 100 -11.64 -14.76 -8.12
C ARG A 100 -10.48 -14.39 -7.15
N ALA A 101 -9.72 -15.39 -6.69
CA ALA A 101 -8.50 -15.26 -5.90
C ALA A 101 -7.20 -15.25 -6.73
N ILE A 102 -7.23 -15.74 -7.98
CA ILE A 102 -6.05 -15.79 -8.86
C ILE A 102 -5.59 -14.38 -9.20
N GLY A 103 -4.27 -14.23 -9.34
CA GLY A 103 -3.62 -12.96 -9.65
C GLY A 103 -3.50 -12.00 -8.45
N LYS A 104 -4.29 -12.18 -7.39
CA LYS A 104 -4.27 -11.36 -6.17
C LYS A 104 -3.20 -11.82 -5.18
N TYR A 105 -2.89 -10.95 -4.23
CA TYR A 105 -1.90 -11.18 -3.18
C TYR A 105 -2.59 -11.57 -1.87
N PHE A 106 -2.02 -12.57 -1.19
CA PHE A 106 -2.51 -13.09 0.08
C PHE A 106 -1.33 -13.28 1.03
N PHE A 107 -1.60 -13.10 2.32
CA PHE A 107 -0.71 -13.47 3.41
C PHE A 107 -0.93 -14.95 3.79
N PHE A 108 0.10 -15.77 3.64
CA PHE A 108 0.12 -17.20 3.94
C PHE A 108 0.95 -17.52 5.19
N CYS A 109 0.81 -18.73 5.75
CA CYS A 109 1.76 -19.22 6.76
C CYS A 109 3.21 -19.18 6.23
N SER A 110 4.18 -18.90 7.11
CA SER A 110 5.59 -18.81 6.73
C SER A 110 6.35 -20.14 6.71
N LYS A 111 5.78 -21.16 7.35
CA LYS A 111 6.27 -22.55 7.32
C LYS A 111 6.15 -23.15 5.90
N LYS A 112 6.88 -24.22 5.63
CA LYS A 112 6.80 -24.95 4.36
C LYS A 112 5.51 -25.79 4.33
N ARG A 113 5.14 -26.23 3.12
CA ARG A 113 4.00 -27.14 2.94
C ARG A 113 4.23 -28.51 3.58
N ASP A 114 5.49 -28.91 3.61
CA ASP A 114 5.97 -30.22 4.07
C ASP A 114 6.12 -30.26 5.61
N ASP A 115 6.03 -29.09 6.28
CA ASP A 115 5.97 -29.01 7.74
C ASP A 115 4.54 -29.31 8.20
N GLU A 116 4.28 -30.45 8.86
CA GLU A 116 2.94 -30.84 9.37
C GLU A 116 2.31 -29.75 10.27
N THR A 117 3.15 -28.96 10.94
CA THR A 117 2.73 -27.86 11.82
C THR A 117 2.39 -26.56 11.08
N GLN A 118 2.26 -26.58 9.74
CA GLN A 118 1.84 -25.44 8.91
C GLN A 118 0.33 -25.20 9.00
N CYS A 119 -0.08 -24.10 9.64
CA CYS A 119 -1.49 -23.73 9.70
C CYS A 119 -2.07 -23.29 8.33
N ARG A 120 -3.37 -23.53 8.11
CA ARG A 120 -4.13 -23.13 6.90
C ARG A 120 -4.43 -21.61 6.82
N PHE A 121 -3.54 -20.77 7.34
CA PHE A 121 -3.72 -19.31 7.32
C PHE A 121 -3.55 -18.77 5.90
N ALA A 122 -4.61 -18.16 5.37
CA ALA A 122 -4.59 -17.37 4.14
C ALA A 122 -5.49 -16.13 4.33
N ARG A 123 -4.93 -14.92 4.24
CA ARG A 123 -5.71 -13.66 4.32
C ARG A 123 -5.46 -12.76 3.10
N PRO A 124 -6.52 -12.31 2.39
CA PRO A 124 -6.43 -11.26 1.37
C PRO A 124 -5.74 -10.00 1.90
N VAL A 125 -4.88 -9.40 1.08
CA VAL A 125 -4.09 -8.22 1.45
C VAL A 125 -4.96 -6.96 1.46
N GLU A 126 -5.98 -6.89 0.61
CA GLU A 126 -6.94 -5.78 0.54
C GLU A 126 -7.65 -5.55 1.88
N MET A 127 -7.88 -6.60 2.68
CA MET A 127 -8.44 -6.47 4.02
C MET A 127 -7.52 -5.70 4.98
N GLU A 128 -6.20 -5.93 4.92
CA GLU A 128 -5.27 -5.23 5.80
C GLU A 128 -5.05 -3.79 5.34
N ILE A 129 -5.05 -3.52 4.02
CA ILE A 129 -5.07 -2.16 3.45
C ILE A 129 -6.30 -1.39 3.94
N ASN A 130 -7.49 -1.99 3.85
CA ASN A 130 -8.73 -1.33 4.27
C ASN A 130 -8.76 -1.08 5.79
N LYS A 131 -8.24 -2.02 6.58
CA LYS A 131 -8.06 -1.85 8.03
C LYS A 131 -7.06 -0.73 8.37
N GLN A 132 -5.96 -0.59 7.62
CA GLN A 132 -5.04 0.53 7.78
C GLN A 132 -5.67 1.86 7.39
N LYS A 133 -6.43 1.92 6.28
CA LYS A 133 -7.21 3.11 5.89
C LYS A 133 -8.22 3.51 6.96
N ALA A 134 -8.94 2.54 7.55
CA ALA A 134 -9.88 2.79 8.65
C ALA A 134 -9.17 3.32 9.91
N ARG A 135 -8.04 2.73 10.30
CA ARG A 135 -7.23 3.22 11.44
C ARG A 135 -6.65 4.62 11.18
N ALA A 136 -6.19 4.90 9.96
CA ALA A 136 -5.70 6.22 9.57
C ALA A 136 -6.83 7.26 9.50
N GLY A 137 -8.03 6.87 9.06
CA GLY A 137 -9.23 7.70 9.09
C GLY A 137 -9.64 8.07 10.52
N ASN A 138 -9.67 7.08 11.42
CA ASN A 138 -9.92 7.31 12.85
C ASN A 138 -8.83 8.22 13.47
N ALA A 139 -7.55 7.94 13.23
CA ALA A 139 -6.46 8.79 13.71
C ALA A 139 -6.54 10.24 13.20
N LYS A 140 -6.92 10.45 11.93
CA LYS A 140 -7.19 11.79 11.36
C LYS A 140 -8.41 12.45 12.01
N ALA A 141 -9.48 11.72 12.29
CA ALA A 141 -10.66 12.24 12.98
C ALA A 141 -10.31 12.68 14.42
N VAL A 142 -9.61 11.84 15.18
CA VAL A 142 -9.12 12.14 16.53
C VAL A 142 -8.19 13.36 16.52
N ALA A 143 -7.22 13.44 15.61
CA ALA A 143 -6.34 14.61 15.49
C ALA A 143 -7.10 15.89 15.12
N LYS A 144 -8.12 15.79 14.25
CA LYS A 144 -8.96 16.93 13.84
C LYS A 144 -9.89 17.39 14.97
N ASN A 145 -10.34 16.49 15.84
CA ASN A 145 -11.10 16.85 17.04
C ASN A 145 -10.20 17.54 18.07
N LYS A 146 -9.02 16.96 18.36
CA LYS A 146 -8.03 17.55 19.26
C LYS A 146 -7.59 18.95 18.83
N LEU A 147 -7.45 19.20 17.52
CA LEU A 147 -7.15 20.53 16.98
C LEU A 147 -8.34 21.52 17.10
N LYS A 148 -9.59 21.05 17.12
CA LYS A 148 -10.76 21.89 17.40
C LYS A 148 -10.79 22.27 18.88
N GLU A 149 -10.65 21.29 19.78
CA GLU A 149 -10.64 21.50 21.24
C GLU A 149 -9.57 22.55 21.63
N MET A 150 -8.32 22.36 21.19
CA MET A 150 -7.22 23.31 21.43
C MET A 150 -7.43 24.70 20.78
N LYS A 151 -8.33 24.81 19.79
CA LYS A 151 -8.69 26.09 19.14
C LYS A 151 -9.87 26.77 19.84
N GLU A 152 -10.78 26.02 20.45
CA GLU A 152 -11.85 26.54 21.29
C GLU A 152 -11.33 26.99 22.66
N GLU A 153 -10.41 26.23 23.28
CA GLU A 153 -9.70 26.67 24.50
C GLU A 153 -8.90 27.96 24.26
N LYS A 154 -8.21 28.09 23.13
CA LYS A 154 -7.55 29.37 22.76
C LYS A 154 -8.53 30.50 22.46
N LYS A 155 -9.75 30.21 22.01
CA LYS A 155 -10.80 31.21 21.76
C LYS A 155 -11.45 31.68 23.06
N ALA A 156 -11.43 30.87 24.12
CA ALA A 156 -11.89 31.26 25.46
C ALA A 156 -10.88 32.13 26.24
N ALA A 157 -9.65 32.28 25.73
CA ALA A 157 -8.56 33.03 26.38
C ALA A 157 -8.23 34.39 25.73
N GLU A 158 -8.87 34.77 24.61
CA GLU A 158 -8.80 36.15 24.12
C GLU A 158 -9.89 36.99 24.81
N PRO A 159 -9.56 38.15 25.40
CA PRO A 159 -10.58 38.99 26.01
C PRO A 159 -11.56 39.47 24.95
N GLU A 160 -12.86 39.18 25.13
CA GLU A 160 -13.94 39.70 24.29
C GLU A 160 -13.92 41.24 24.31
N LYS A 161 -13.28 41.84 23.32
CA LYS A 161 -13.27 43.29 23.11
C LYS A 161 -14.72 43.72 22.91
N ASN A 162 -15.21 44.53 23.84
CA ASN A 162 -16.62 44.84 24.00
C ASN A 162 -17.33 45.14 22.67
N LYS A 163 -18.28 44.27 22.28
CA LYS A 163 -19.11 44.38 21.06
C LYS A 163 -20.04 45.59 21.05
N GLN A 164 -19.92 46.48 22.03
CA GLN A 164 -20.69 47.70 22.13
C GLN A 164 -20.20 48.69 21.07
N ILE A 165 -21.11 49.06 20.17
CA ILE A 165 -20.86 50.04 19.12
C ILE A 165 -20.58 51.42 19.77
N CYS A 166 -19.65 52.19 19.23
CA CYS A 166 -19.36 53.51 19.77
C CYS A 166 -20.56 54.43 19.53
N LYS A 167 -21.29 54.74 20.61
CA LYS A 167 -22.54 55.54 20.58
C LYS A 167 -22.34 56.95 20.01
N PHE A 168 -21.10 57.47 20.01
CA PHE A 168 -20.74 58.72 19.33
C PHE A 168 -20.53 58.47 17.83
N PHE A 169 -19.67 57.52 17.44
CA PHE A 169 -19.43 57.19 16.03
C PHE A 169 -20.73 56.82 15.29
N ALA A 170 -21.59 56.00 15.91
CA ALA A 170 -22.88 55.59 15.35
C ALA A 170 -23.92 56.74 15.23
N LYS A 171 -23.74 57.84 15.98
CA LYS A 171 -24.64 59.02 15.92
C LYS A 171 -24.10 60.17 15.06
N THR A 172 -22.78 60.34 14.99
CA THR A 172 -22.14 61.52 14.37
C THR A 172 -21.10 61.19 13.30
N GLY A 173 -20.96 59.92 12.89
CA GLY A 173 -20.00 59.45 11.89
C GLY A 173 -18.53 59.63 12.26
N SER A 174 -18.25 60.14 13.46
CA SER A 174 -16.93 60.58 13.90
C SER A 174 -16.81 60.38 15.41
N CYS A 175 -15.62 60.04 15.88
CA CYS A 175 -15.35 59.77 17.28
C CYS A 175 -14.02 60.37 17.70
N LYS A 176 -14.03 61.11 18.82
CA LYS A 176 -12.85 61.81 19.37
C LYS A 176 -11.69 60.88 19.75
N LYS A 177 -11.95 59.58 19.99
CA LYS A 177 -10.93 58.55 20.25
C LYS A 177 -10.35 57.90 18.96
N GLY A 178 -10.86 58.25 17.78
CA GLY A 178 -10.37 57.76 16.49
C GLY A 178 -10.30 56.23 16.40
N LYS A 179 -9.26 55.70 15.76
CA LYS A 179 -9.03 54.24 15.63
C LYS A 179 -8.58 53.54 16.93
N LYS A 180 -8.41 54.26 18.03
CA LYS A 180 -8.07 53.74 19.38
C LYS A 180 -9.27 53.83 20.34
N CYS A 181 -10.49 53.92 19.81
CA CYS A 181 -11.70 53.83 20.60
C CYS A 181 -11.85 52.43 21.21
N GLU A 182 -12.29 52.38 22.47
CA GLU A 182 -12.57 51.14 23.22
C GLU A 182 -13.87 50.45 22.76
N PHE A 183 -14.67 51.16 21.97
CA PHE A 183 -15.96 50.73 21.42
C PHE A 183 -15.87 50.57 19.90
N SER A 184 -16.53 49.56 19.34
CA SER A 184 -16.41 49.25 17.91
C SER A 184 -16.99 50.36 17.02
N HIS A 185 -16.31 50.62 15.90
CA HIS A 185 -16.74 51.57 14.86
C HIS A 185 -17.34 50.88 13.62
N ASP A 186 -17.52 49.55 13.64
CA ASP A 186 -18.11 48.77 12.55
C ASP A 186 -19.65 48.90 12.50
N VAL A 187 -20.14 50.12 12.26
CA VAL A 187 -21.55 50.35 11.89
C VAL A 187 -21.67 50.03 10.40
N GLY A 188 -22.35 48.94 10.07
CA GLY A 188 -22.48 48.43 8.70
C GLY A 188 -23.29 49.34 7.77
N VAL A 189 -22.65 50.38 7.23
CA VAL A 189 -23.15 51.13 6.07
C VAL A 189 -22.34 50.73 4.84
N ALA A 190 -22.97 49.98 3.95
CA ALA A 190 -22.39 49.56 2.69
C ALA A 190 -22.30 50.72 1.69
N THR A 191 -21.24 51.54 1.76
CA THR A 191 -20.86 52.45 0.66
C THR A 191 -19.33 52.68 0.60
N LYS A 192 -18.74 52.19 -0.48
CA LYS A 192 -17.51 52.61 -1.19
C LYS A 192 -16.64 53.70 -0.51
N PRO A 193 -15.38 53.40 -0.13
CA PRO A 193 -14.38 54.45 0.09
C PRO A 193 -13.86 54.96 -1.25
N ALA A 194 -14.13 56.22 -1.57
CA ALA A 194 -13.57 56.92 -2.72
C ALA A 194 -12.90 58.22 -2.26
N VAL A 195 -11.60 58.16 -1.98
CA VAL A 195 -10.51 59.06 -2.45
C VAL A 195 -9.18 58.52 -1.87
N GLU A 196 -8.34 57.91 -2.71
CA GLU A 196 -7.13 58.51 -3.33
C GLU A 196 -5.87 58.49 -2.45
N ASP A 197 -4.96 57.58 -2.76
CA ASP A 197 -3.53 57.91 -2.89
C ASP A 197 -2.89 57.06 -4.02
N LYS A 198 -1.86 57.60 -4.69
CA LYS A 198 -1.34 57.10 -5.97
C LYS A 198 0.04 56.46 -5.82
N SER A 199 0.21 55.20 -6.25
CA SER A 199 1.38 54.77 -7.05
C SER A 199 1.35 53.34 -7.63
N LYS A 200 1.27 53.27 -8.96
CA LYS A 200 2.10 52.45 -9.88
C LYS A 200 2.36 50.95 -9.58
N LYS A 201 1.74 50.07 -10.39
CA LYS A 201 2.36 49.40 -11.58
C LYS A 201 2.00 47.90 -11.74
N ASP A 202 1.09 47.64 -12.68
CA ASP A 202 1.07 46.57 -13.68
C ASP A 202 1.73 45.19 -13.39
N HIS A 203 0.90 44.15 -13.20
CA HIS A 203 0.96 42.99 -14.12
C HIS A 203 -0.40 42.27 -14.26
N LYS A 204 -0.58 41.59 -15.40
CA LYS A 204 -1.87 41.20 -15.99
C LYS A 204 -2.11 39.69 -15.89
N PRO A 205 -3.30 39.21 -15.44
CA PRO A 205 -3.72 37.83 -15.67
C PRO A 205 -4.27 37.68 -17.10
N LYS A 206 -3.89 36.61 -17.80
CA LYS A 206 -4.59 36.17 -19.03
C LYS A 206 -5.38 34.91 -18.69
N VAL A 207 -6.71 35.00 -18.81
CA VAL A 207 -7.61 33.86 -18.92
C VAL A 207 -7.81 33.56 -20.41
N GLU A 208 -7.93 32.28 -20.75
CA GLU A 208 -8.53 31.82 -22.01
C GLU A 208 -9.45 30.64 -21.67
N GLU A 209 -10.73 30.82 -21.98
CA GLU A 209 -11.70 29.74 -22.14
C GLU A 209 -11.50 29.08 -23.51
N MET A 210 -11.93 27.83 -23.64
CA MET A 210 -12.52 27.34 -24.90
C MET A 210 -13.63 26.34 -24.59
N ASP A 211 -14.68 26.42 -25.40
CA ASP A 211 -16.02 25.84 -25.20
C ASP A 211 -16.23 24.61 -26.12
N ALA A 212 -17.49 24.17 -26.27
CA ALA A 212 -18.01 22.95 -26.93
C ALA A 212 -17.89 21.66 -26.08
N SER A 213 -18.95 20.95 -25.65
CA SER A 213 -20.20 20.52 -26.36
C SER A 213 -19.89 19.49 -27.46
N GLU A 214 -20.64 18.40 -27.74
CA GLU A 214 -21.78 17.71 -27.10
C GLU A 214 -21.43 16.17 -27.07
N ASP A 215 -22.24 15.18 -26.70
CA ASP A 215 -23.69 15.08 -26.45
C ASP A 215 -24.02 13.95 -25.43
N ILE A 216 -25.32 13.66 -25.26
CA ILE A 216 -25.93 12.56 -24.52
C ILE A 216 -26.62 11.61 -25.52
N GLU A 217 -26.65 10.30 -25.25
CA GLU A 217 -27.83 9.45 -25.46
C GLU A 217 -27.70 8.17 -24.62
N LYS A 218 -28.84 7.58 -24.27
CA LYS A 218 -29.01 6.64 -23.15
C LYS A 218 -29.80 5.41 -23.62
N SER A 219 -29.88 4.40 -22.76
CA SER A 219 -30.84 3.27 -22.83
C SER A 219 -30.41 2.11 -23.77
N SER A 220 -30.89 0.87 -23.65
CA SER A 220 -31.79 0.28 -22.65
C SER A 220 -31.37 -1.16 -22.31
N THR A 221 -31.59 -1.49 -21.04
CA THR A 221 -32.02 -2.78 -20.48
C THR A 221 -32.84 -3.71 -21.40
N SER A 222 -32.57 -5.01 -21.31
CA SER A 222 -33.58 -6.08 -21.45
C SER A 222 -33.28 -7.22 -20.48
N SER A 223 -34.22 -7.49 -19.56
CA SER A 223 -34.25 -8.68 -18.70
C SER A 223 -35.11 -9.79 -19.35
N SER A 224 -35.35 -10.86 -18.60
CA SER A 224 -36.04 -12.13 -18.99
C SER A 224 -35.16 -13.13 -19.75
N GLU A 225 -35.25 -14.44 -19.51
CA GLU A 225 -36.30 -15.21 -18.80
C GLU A 225 -35.71 -16.24 -17.80
N GLU A 226 -36.56 -16.82 -16.96
CA GLU A 226 -36.24 -17.89 -15.99
C GLU A 226 -35.72 -19.19 -16.63
N GLN A 227 -34.88 -19.93 -15.90
CA GLN A 227 -35.16 -21.35 -15.64
C GLN A 227 -34.43 -21.90 -14.41
N LYS A 228 -35.22 -22.55 -13.54
CA LYS A 228 -34.82 -23.24 -12.31
C LYS A 228 -34.56 -24.72 -12.61
N PRO A 229 -33.54 -25.34 -12.01
CA PRO A 229 -33.79 -26.53 -11.18
C PRO A 229 -33.02 -26.42 -9.85
N ASN A 230 -33.71 -26.43 -8.71
CA ASN A 230 -34.09 -27.62 -7.92
C ASN A 230 -32.97 -28.05 -6.97
N ASN A 231 -33.31 -28.06 -5.68
CA ASN A 231 -32.51 -28.69 -4.65
C ASN A 231 -32.83 -30.18 -4.68
N ASP A 232 -31.83 -31.03 -4.51
CA ASP A 232 -32.01 -32.40 -4.06
C ASP A 232 -31.19 -32.61 -2.78
N ASP A 233 -31.88 -32.98 -1.72
CA ASP A 233 -31.32 -33.40 -0.44
C ASP A 233 -30.52 -34.70 -0.61
N GLY A 234 -29.38 -34.80 0.08
CA GLY A 234 -28.45 -35.93 -0.10
C GLY A 234 -27.51 -36.12 1.09
N GLY A 235 -28.06 -36.39 2.27
CA GLY A 235 -27.27 -36.76 3.45
C GLY A 235 -26.99 -38.25 3.53
N SER A 236 -25.72 -38.64 3.67
CA SER A 236 -25.25 -39.85 4.35
C SER A 236 -23.80 -39.55 4.78
N SER A 237 -23.37 -39.63 6.04
CA SER A 237 -23.56 -40.64 7.10
C SER A 237 -22.86 -41.96 6.81
N SER A 238 -21.93 -42.27 7.72
CA SER A 238 -21.50 -43.58 8.25
C SER A 238 -20.78 -44.64 7.39
N ASP A 239 -19.80 -45.22 8.09
CA ASP A 239 -19.33 -46.62 8.11
C ASP A 239 -18.22 -47.14 7.18
N SER A 240 -17.17 -47.65 7.86
CA SER A 240 -16.49 -48.97 7.75
C SER A 240 -16.12 -49.54 6.36
N GLU A 241 -15.04 -50.31 6.19
CA GLU A 241 -14.18 -51.07 7.13
C GLU A 241 -12.67 -50.78 6.93
#